data_AF-A0A4Q6DXI4-F1
#
_entry.id   AF-A0A4Q6DXI4-F1
#
_cell.length_a   1.000
_cell.length_b   1.000
_cell.length_c   1.000
_cell.angle_alpha   90.00
_cell.angle_beta   90.00
_cell.angle_gamma   90.00
#
_symmetry.space_group_name_H-M   'P 1'
#
loop_
_entity.id
_entity.type
_entity.pdbx_description
1 polymer ?
#
loop_
_entity_poly.entity_id
_entity_poly.type
_entity_poly.pdbx_seq_one_letter_code
_entity_poly.pdbx_strand_id
1 'polypeptide(L)'
;MAYLFSSMDQPRFRALIGFTLPRALFGISTVAALLVLAGWHWDISAFKSVLPGFISMKANTALGLFLLSLAGLLSVSDGLGGLRLPLRNLLALGVFLLGSATLAEYLFAVDFKIDELLFA
;
A
#
# COMPACT_ATOMS: atom_id res chain seq x y z
N MET A 1 1.15 24.22 27.91
CA MET A 1 1.59 24.34 26.50
C MET A 1 3.10 24.20 26.31
N ALA A 2 3.98 24.72 27.18
CA ALA A 2 5.44 24.54 27.06
C ALA A 2 5.94 23.09 27.25
N TYR A 3 5.24 22.27 28.04
CA TYR A 3 5.63 20.87 28.29
C TYR A 3 5.49 19.94 27.07
N LEU A 4 4.55 20.22 26.15
CA LEU A 4 4.36 19.42 24.93
C LEU A 4 5.49 19.60 23.91
N PHE A 5 6.06 20.81 23.84
CA PHE A 5 7.19 21.09 22.96
C PHE A 5 8.51 20.51 23.51
N SER A 6 8.69 20.50 24.83
CA SER A 6 9.88 19.91 25.46
C SER A 6 9.98 18.38 25.29
N SER A 7 8.84 17.67 25.17
CA SER A 7 8.84 16.24 24.84
C SER A 7 9.22 15.92 23.39
N MET A 8 9.11 16.88 22.46
CA MET A 8 9.42 16.67 21.03
C MET A 8 10.93 16.63 20.73
N ASP A 9 11.75 17.18 21.62
CA ASP A 9 13.21 17.25 21.46
C ASP A 9 13.96 16.05 22.06
N GLN A 10 13.27 15.14 22.75
CA GLN A 10 13.92 13.96 23.28
C GLN A 10 14.31 12.98 22.15
N PRO A 11 15.56 12.50 22.07
CA PRO A 11 16.01 11.56 21.03
C PRO A 11 15.22 10.25 21.03
N ARG A 12 14.67 9.85 22.18
CA ARG A 12 13.75 8.71 22.32
C ARG A 12 12.41 8.94 21.64
N PHE A 13 11.87 10.16 21.67
CA PHE A 13 10.61 10.51 21.01
C PHE A 13 10.76 10.51 19.48
N ARG A 14 11.88 11.07 18.98
CA ARG A 14 12.26 11.00 17.56
C ARG A 14 12.52 9.57 17.09
N ALA A 15 13.11 8.71 17.92
CA ALA A 15 13.31 7.30 17.60
C ALA A 15 12.01 6.48 17.62
N LEU A 16 11.13 6.70 18.60
CA LEU A 16 9.82 6.02 18.68
C LEU A 16 8.92 6.40 17.50
N ILE A 17 8.85 7.69 17.15
CA ILE A 17 8.11 8.18 16.00
C ILE A 17 8.78 7.73 14.69
N GLY A 18 10.12 7.74 14.64
CA GLY A 18 10.88 7.42 13.43
C GLY A 18 10.74 5.98 12.95
N PHE A 19 10.55 5.01 13.86
CA PHE A 19 10.50 3.58 13.50
C PHE A 19 9.13 2.93 13.67
N THR A 20 8.36 3.30 14.69
CA THR A 20 7.10 2.60 15.02
C THR A 20 5.92 3.10 14.20
N LEU A 21 5.87 4.41 13.92
CA LEU A 21 4.77 5.02 13.18
C LEU A 21 4.72 4.55 11.71
N PRO A 22 5.83 4.53 10.94
CA PRO A 22 5.79 4.05 9.56
C PRO A 22 5.37 2.58 9.49
N ARG A 23 5.83 1.75 10.43
CA ARG A 23 5.45 0.33 10.51
C ARG A 23 3.95 0.14 10.71
N ALA A 24 3.34 0.92 11.60
CA ALA A 24 1.90 0.89 11.82
C ALA A 24 1.12 1.33 10.57
N LEU A 25 1.54 2.43 9.93
CA LEU A 25 0.90 2.93 8.72
C LEU A 25 0.96 1.91 7.58
N PHE A 26 2.12 1.34 7.29
CA PHE A 26 2.23 0.31 6.26
C PHE A 26 1.44 -0.95 6.62
N GLY A 27 1.40 -1.34 7.90
CA GLY A 27 0.57 -2.44 8.37
C GLY A 27 -0.92 -2.20 8.11
N ILE A 28 -1.43 -1.03 8.48
CA ILE A 28 -2.84 -0.64 8.24
C ILE A 28 -3.15 -0.63 6.75
N SER A 29 -2.27 -0.03 5.92
CA SER A 29 -2.44 -0.01 4.47
C SER A 29 -2.44 -1.42 3.87
N THR A 30 -1.61 -2.33 4.37
CA THR A 30 -1.58 -3.73 3.93
C THR A 30 -2.92 -4.42 4.20
N VAL A 31 -3.45 -4.27 5.41
CA VAL A 31 -4.75 -4.85 5.80
C VAL A 31 -5.88 -4.26 4.99
N ALA A 32 -5.91 -2.94 4.81
CA ALA A 32 -6.93 -2.27 4.00
C ALA A 32 -6.90 -2.75 2.54
N ALA A 33 -5.71 -2.88 1.94
CA ALA A 33 -5.57 -3.38 0.58
C ALA A 33 -6.06 -4.83 0.43
N LEU A 34 -5.72 -5.70 1.40
CA LEU A 34 -6.20 -7.09 1.42
C LEU A 34 -7.73 -7.18 1.56
N LEU A 35 -8.35 -6.33 2.39
CA LEU A 35 -9.81 -6.28 2.51
C LEU A 35 -10.47 -5.91 1.18
N VAL A 36 -9.93 -4.92 0.46
CA VAL A 36 -10.45 -4.52 -0.84
C VAL A 36 -10.30 -5.64 -1.88
N LEU A 37 -9.13 -6.30 -1.94
CA LEU A 37 -8.90 -7.44 -2.83
C LEU A 37 -9.84 -8.62 -2.52
N ALA A 38 -10.04 -8.92 -1.24
CA ALA A 38 -11.04 -9.88 -0.78
C ALA A 38 -12.47 -9.46 -1.19
N GLY A 39 -12.78 -8.18 -1.09
CA GLY A 39 -14.04 -7.60 -1.57
C GLY A 39 -14.27 -7.83 -3.06
N TRP A 40 -13.23 -7.69 -3.88
CA TRP A 40 -13.27 -8.05 -5.30
C TRP A 40 -13.46 -9.55 -5.53
N HIS A 41 -12.74 -10.41 -4.81
CA HIS A 41 -12.84 -11.86 -4.96
C HIS A 41 -14.23 -12.43 -4.57
N TRP A 42 -14.82 -11.95 -3.48
CA TRP A 42 -16.14 -12.40 -3.00
C TRP A 42 -17.31 -11.52 -3.46
N ASP A 43 -17.05 -10.56 -4.33
CA ASP A 43 -18.01 -9.57 -4.82
C ASP A 43 -18.77 -8.80 -3.72
N ILE A 44 -18.07 -8.48 -2.62
CA ILE A 44 -18.63 -7.73 -1.49
C ILE A 44 -18.38 -6.24 -1.69
N SER A 45 -19.39 -5.51 -2.18
CA SER A 45 -19.31 -4.07 -2.45
C SER A 45 -18.87 -3.23 -1.24
N ALA A 46 -19.27 -3.62 -0.03
CA ALA A 46 -18.91 -2.93 1.21
C ALA A 46 -17.39 -2.93 1.48
N PHE A 47 -16.65 -3.90 0.96
CA PHE A 47 -15.19 -3.95 1.11
C PHE A 47 -14.45 -3.21 -0.01
N LYS A 48 -15.14 -2.91 -1.13
CA LYS A 48 -14.57 -2.16 -2.25
C LYS A 48 -14.69 -0.65 -2.07
N SER A 49 -15.59 -0.16 -1.19
CA SER A 49 -15.83 1.27 -0.96
C SER A 49 -15.68 1.64 0.51
N VAL A 50 -15.04 2.78 0.80
CA VAL A 50 -14.88 3.27 2.18
C VAL A 50 -16.23 3.69 2.79
N LEU A 51 -17.12 4.27 1.98
CA LEU A 51 -18.48 4.61 2.38
C LEU A 51 -19.48 4.14 1.32
N PRO A 52 -20.70 3.74 1.72
CA PRO A 52 -21.79 3.46 0.78
C PRO A 52 -22.05 4.67 -0.13
N GLY A 53 -22.10 4.44 -1.44
CA GLY A 53 -22.33 5.49 -2.45
C GLY A 53 -21.07 6.15 -3.01
N PHE A 54 -19.88 5.84 -2.49
CA PHE A 54 -18.61 6.28 -3.11
C PHE A 54 -18.14 5.31 -4.20
N ILE A 55 -17.33 5.81 -5.13
CA ILE A 55 -16.72 5.00 -6.18
C ILE A 55 -15.89 3.89 -5.54
N SER A 56 -16.19 2.65 -5.90
CA SER A 56 -15.42 1.48 -5.46
C SER A 56 -13.97 1.59 -5.93
N MET A 57 -13.03 1.32 -5.02
CA MET A 57 -11.62 1.23 -5.34
C MET A 57 -11.41 0.09 -6.34
N LYS A 58 -10.75 0.39 -7.47
CA LYS A 58 -10.34 -0.61 -8.45
C LYS A 58 -9.38 -1.64 -7.84
N ALA A 59 -9.40 -2.85 -8.39
CA ALA A 59 -8.57 -3.92 -7.89
C ALA A 59 -7.09 -3.70 -8.17
N ASN A 60 -6.75 -3.17 -9.34
CA ASN A 60 -5.38 -2.81 -9.67
C ASN A 60 -4.79 -1.78 -8.68
N THR A 61 -5.58 -0.82 -8.22
CA THR A 61 -5.19 0.13 -7.16
C THR A 61 -4.96 -0.58 -5.83
N ALA A 62 -5.83 -1.53 -5.46
CA ALA A 62 -5.68 -2.29 -4.22
C ALA A 62 -4.40 -3.14 -4.23
N LEU A 63 -4.11 -3.77 -5.37
CA LEU A 63 -2.86 -4.50 -5.57
C LEU A 63 -1.64 -3.59 -5.48
N GLY A 64 -1.65 -2.43 -6.14
CA GLY A 64 -0.57 -1.45 -6.05
C GLY A 64 -0.32 -0.98 -4.61
N LEU A 65 -1.39 -0.73 -3.85
CA LEU A 65 -1.31 -0.34 -2.44
C LEU A 65 -0.72 -1.47 -1.58
N PHE A 66 -1.12 -2.72 -1.83
CA PHE A 66 -0.58 -3.89 -1.13
C PHE A 66 0.93 -4.05 -1.38
N LEU A 67 1.37 -3.97 -2.64
CA LEU A 67 2.79 -4.11 -3.00
C LEU A 67 3.65 -2.99 -2.41
N LEU A 68 3.18 -1.73 -2.46
CA LEU A 68 3.88 -0.59 -1.87
C LEU A 68 3.98 -0.68 -0.35
N SER A 69 2.88 -1.03 0.32
CA SER A 69 2.88 -1.17 1.78
C SER A 69 3.77 -2.32 2.24
N LEU A 70 3.80 -3.44 1.52
CA LEU A 70 4.73 -4.54 1.78
C LEU A 70 6.19 -4.13 1.58
N ALA A 71 6.51 -3.40 0.51
CA ALA A 71 7.84 -2.83 0.29
C ALA A 71 8.25 -1.85 1.40
N GLY A 72 7.30 -1.08 1.92
CA GLY A 72 7.47 -0.22 3.09
C GLY A 72 7.77 -1.00 4.37
N LEU A 73 7.02 -2.06 4.66
CA LEU A 73 7.26 -2.94 5.82
C LEU A 73 8.63 -3.61 5.78
N LEU A 74 9.09 -4.02 4.59
CA LEU A 74 10.44 -4.54 4.38
C LEU A 74 11.53 -3.49 4.57
N SER A 75 11.21 -2.20 4.45
CA SER A 75 12.16 -1.10 4.66
C SER A 75 12.33 -0.72 6.13
N VAL A 76 11.31 -0.97 6.97
CA VAL A 76 11.26 -0.52 8.38
C VAL A 76 11.48 -1.66 9.39
N SER A 77 11.50 -2.92 8.95
CA SER A 77 11.78 -4.03 9.85
C SER A 77 13.29 -4.11 10.16
N ASP A 78 13.75 -4.40 11.37
CA ASP A 78 15.18 -4.68 11.60
C ASP A 78 15.40 -6.20 11.63
N GLY A 79 16.47 -6.72 11.02
CA GLY A 79 16.91 -8.12 11.22
C GLY A 79 16.56 -9.19 10.17
N LEU A 80 16.07 -8.85 8.97
CA LEU A 80 15.96 -9.83 7.86
C LEU A 80 17.05 -9.51 6.83
N GLY A 81 17.99 -10.44 6.61
CA GLY A 81 19.25 -10.27 5.84
C GLY A 81 19.12 -9.96 4.34
N GLY A 82 20.18 -10.30 3.58
CA GLY A 82 20.48 -9.78 2.22
C GLY A 82 19.40 -9.92 1.12
N LEU A 83 18.32 -10.69 1.33
CA LEU A 83 17.22 -10.86 0.37
C LEU A 83 16.23 -9.68 0.33
N ARG A 84 16.35 -8.69 1.21
CA ARG A 84 15.41 -7.56 1.27
C ARG A 84 15.50 -6.58 0.11
N LEU A 85 16.72 -6.19 -0.26
CA LEU A 85 16.93 -5.22 -1.34
C LEU A 85 16.37 -5.72 -2.68
N PRO A 86 16.64 -6.97 -3.11
CA PRO A 86 16.06 -7.46 -4.36
C PRO A 86 14.53 -7.57 -4.27
N LEU A 87 13.98 -8.06 -3.14
CA LEU A 87 12.53 -8.19 -2.99
C LEU A 87 11.81 -6.84 -2.96
N ARG A 88 12.36 -5.86 -2.24
CA ARG A 88 11.82 -4.48 -2.21
C ARG A 88 11.84 -3.87 -3.61
N ASN A 89 12.95 -4.00 -4.33
CA ASN A 89 13.07 -3.47 -5.68
C ASN A 89 12.11 -4.17 -6.65
N LEU A 90 11.92 -5.48 -6.50
CA LEU A 90 10.95 -6.24 -7.28
C LEU A 90 9.52 -5.77 -7.05
N LEU A 91 9.13 -5.55 -5.79
CA LEU A 91 7.81 -5.01 -5.44
C LEU A 91 7.61 -3.60 -6.02
N ALA A 92 8.63 -2.73 -5.89
CA ALA A 92 8.59 -1.37 -6.44
C ALA A 92 8.51 -1.37 -7.98
N LEU A 93 9.26 -2.26 -8.64
CA LEU A 93 9.18 -2.49 -10.08
C LEU A 93 7.78 -2.95 -10.50
N GLY A 94 7.19 -3.91 -9.77
CA GLY A 94 5.84 -4.38 -10.03
C GLY A 94 4.81 -3.25 -9.96
N VAL A 95 4.90 -2.38 -8.96
CA VAL A 95 4.02 -1.20 -8.84
C VAL A 95 4.24 -0.22 -9.99
N PHE A 96 5.51 0.04 -10.33
CA PHE A 96 5.84 0.95 -11.44
C PHE A 96 5.27 0.45 -12.77
N LEU A 97 5.40 -0.85 -13.05
CA LEU A 97 4.84 -1.47 -14.24
C LEU A 97 3.31 -1.43 -14.24
N LEU A 98 2.67 -1.75 -13.12
CA LEU A 98 1.22 -1.69 -12.97
C LEU A 98 0.70 -0.27 -13.22
N GLY A 99 1.32 0.74 -12.60
CA GLY A 99 0.95 2.14 -12.79
C GLY A 99 1.22 2.64 -14.22
N SER A 100 2.31 2.20 -14.84
CA SER A 100 2.62 2.54 -16.24
C SER A 100 1.60 1.93 -17.20
N ALA A 101 1.18 0.68 -16.96
CA ALA A 101 0.13 0.02 -17.72
C ALA A 101 -1.21 0.77 -17.57
N THR A 102 -1.63 1.08 -16.33
CA THR A 102 -2.84 1.87 -16.09
C THR A 102 -2.77 3.26 -16.72
N LEU A 103 -1.61 3.91 -16.70
CA LEU A 103 -1.44 5.21 -17.37
C LEU A 103 -1.57 5.09 -18.89
N ALA A 104 -1.00 4.04 -19.47
CA ALA A 104 -1.13 3.77 -20.90
C ALA A 104 -2.60 3.50 -21.30
N GLU A 105 -3.38 2.79 -20.47
CA GLU A 105 -4.83 2.63 -20.69
C GLU A 105 -5.52 4.00 -20.82
N TYR A 106 -5.21 4.93 -19.90
CA TYR A 106 -5.78 6.27 -19.93
C TYR A 106 -5.33 7.11 -21.13
N LEU A 107 -4.05 7.02 -21.52
CA LEU A 107 -3.49 7.80 -22.64
C LEU A 107 -3.97 7.32 -24.01
N PHE A 108 -4.04 6.00 -24.20
CA PHE A 108 -4.41 5.39 -25.48
C PHE A 108 -5.89 5.03 -25.57
N ALA A 109 -6.67 5.22 -24.49
CA ALA A 109 -8.06 4.81 -24.38
C ALA A 109 -8.29 3.33 -24.72
N VAL A 110 -7.30 2.48 -24.39
CA VAL A 110 -7.36 1.03 -24.56
C VAL A 110 -7.65 0.41 -23.20
N ASP A 111 -8.54 -0.58 -23.17
CA ASP A 111 -8.84 -1.36 -21.97
C ASP A 111 -7.97 -2.63 -21.96
N PHE A 112 -6.96 -2.69 -21.08
CA PHE A 112 -6.16 -3.90 -20.89
C PHE A 112 -6.83 -4.89 -19.93
N LYS A 113 -7.98 -4.53 -19.34
CA LYS A 113 -8.74 -5.40 -18.44
C LYS A 113 -7.89 -5.92 -17.27
N ILE A 114 -6.97 -5.09 -16.78
CA ILE A 114 -6.06 -5.46 -15.68
C ILE A 114 -6.85 -5.94 -14.47
N ASP A 115 -7.97 -5.27 -14.17
CA ASP A 115 -8.85 -5.63 -13.06
C ASP A 115 -9.46 -7.03 -13.23
N GLU A 116 -9.85 -7.43 -14.45
CA GLU A 116 -10.40 -8.76 -14.74
C GLU A 116 -9.30 -9.83 -14.67
N LEU A 117 -8.12 -9.56 -15.21
CA LEU A 117 -6.97 -10.49 -15.17
C LEU A 117 -6.53 -10.87 -13.75
N LEU A 118 -6.79 -10.02 -12.76
CA LEU A 118 -6.47 -10.30 -11.36
C LEU A 118 -7.40 -11.33 -10.70
N PHE A 119 -8.59 -11.56 -11.25
CA PHE A 119 -9.57 -12.52 -10.71
C PHE A 119 -10.10 -13.51 -11.76
N ALA A 120 -9.47 -13.56 -12.93
CA ALA A 120 -9.77 -14.48 -14.02
C ALA A 120 -9.33 -15.92 -13.70
#